data_AF-A0A7V9ZYS6-F1
#
_entry.id   AF-A0A7V9ZYS6-F1
#
_cell.length_a   1.000
_cell.length_b   1.000
_cell.length_c   1.000
_cell.angle_alpha   90.00
_cell.angle_beta   90.00
_cell.angle_gamma   90.00
#
_symmetry.space_group_name_H-M   'P 1'
#
loop_
_entity.id
_entity.type
_entity.pdbx_description
1 polymer ?
#
loop_
_entity_poly.entity_id
_entity_poly.type
_entity_poly.pdbx_seq_one_letter_code
_entity_poly.pdbx_strand_id
1 'polypeptide(L)'
;MADRTDAYAAALFAVAVAEDALDRVEEELFRVARTIEGNDELRSTLTDEVVPVDRRQGIVEDLLGDRAHHVTTALVSFIVGVGRSRQLPAIIDKLVERAAEERSEV
;
A
#
# COMPACT_ATOMS: atom_id res chain seq x y z
N MET A 1 5.72 14.24 -17.24
CA MET A 1 5.99 14.03 -15.81
C MET A 1 5.51 12.64 -15.49
N ALA A 2 6.34 11.75 -14.95
CA ALA A 2 5.85 10.45 -14.47
C ALA A 2 4.76 10.73 -13.42
N ASP A 3 3.64 10.02 -13.50
CA ASP A 3 2.63 10.14 -12.46
C ASP A 3 3.27 9.69 -11.14
N ARG A 4 2.99 10.42 -10.06
CA ARG A 4 3.58 10.12 -8.75
C ARG A 4 3.14 8.74 -8.27
N THR A 5 1.92 8.34 -8.66
CA THR A 5 1.38 6.99 -8.46
C THR A 5 2.28 5.93 -9.09
N ASP A 6 2.71 6.12 -10.35
CA ASP A 6 3.60 5.20 -11.05
C ASP A 6 4.97 5.11 -10.36
N ALA A 7 5.50 6.23 -9.88
CA ALA A 7 6.78 6.26 -9.17
C ALA A 7 6.72 5.51 -7.84
N TYR A 8 5.62 5.66 -7.09
CA TYR A 8 5.40 4.86 -5.89
C TYR A 8 5.30 3.38 -6.25
N ALA A 9 4.40 3.00 -7.17
CA ALA A 9 4.23 1.63 -7.60
C ALA A 9 5.53 0.97 -8.05
N ALA A 10 6.37 1.69 -8.80
CA ALA A 10 7.70 1.23 -9.22
C ALA A 10 8.63 0.93 -8.04
N ALA A 11 8.68 1.84 -7.05
CA ALA A 11 9.51 1.65 -5.86
C ALA A 11 9.02 0.46 -5.02
N LEU A 12 7.71 0.35 -4.82
CA LEU A 12 7.10 -0.76 -4.09
C LEU A 12 7.38 -2.10 -4.78
N PHE A 13 7.22 -2.16 -6.10
CA PHE A 13 7.50 -3.33 -6.91
C PHE A 13 8.97 -3.79 -6.76
N ALA A 14 9.91 -2.85 -6.88
CA ALA A 14 11.34 -3.16 -6.76
C ALA A 14 11.70 -3.75 -5.39
N VAL A 15 11.09 -3.24 -4.31
CA VAL A 15 11.29 -3.80 -2.95
C VAL A 15 10.67 -5.19 -2.84
N ALA A 16 9.45 -5.39 -3.33
CA ALA A 16 8.76 -6.67 -3.23
C ALA A 16 9.46 -7.79 -4.04
N VAL A 17 10.05 -7.45 -5.20
CA VAL A 17 10.89 -8.36 -5.98
C VAL A 17 12.21 -8.67 -5.25
N ALA A 18 12.87 -7.67 -4.67
CA ALA A 18 14.11 -7.88 -3.93
C ALA A 18 13.95 -8.81 -2.73
N GLU A 19 12.75 -8.83 -2.13
CA GLU A 19 12.38 -9.67 -0.98
C GLU A 19 11.73 -11.01 -1.39
N ASP A 20 11.66 -11.34 -2.69
CA ASP A 20 10.99 -12.54 -3.23
C ASP A 20 9.55 -12.71 -2.70
N ALA A 21 8.86 -11.58 -2.50
CA ALA A 21 7.56 -11.51 -1.84
C ALA A 21 6.47 -10.85 -2.71
N LEU A 22 6.74 -10.65 -4.01
CA LEU A 22 5.86 -9.89 -4.91
C LEU A 22 4.41 -10.41 -4.91
N ASP A 23 4.19 -11.70 -5.17
CA ASP A 23 2.84 -12.27 -5.24
C ASP A 23 2.09 -12.14 -3.91
N ARG A 24 2.80 -12.31 -2.79
CA ARG A 24 2.23 -12.18 -1.45
C ARG A 24 1.87 -10.72 -1.14
N VAL A 25 2.77 -9.80 -1.45
CA VAL A 25 2.56 -8.36 -1.23
C VAL A 25 1.39 -7.85 -2.10
N GLU A 26 1.30 -8.30 -3.35
CA GLU A 26 0.19 -7.98 -4.26
C GLU A 26 -1.16 -8.38 -3.66
N GLU A 27 -1.30 -9.63 -3.20
CA GLU A 27 -2.53 -10.13 -2.61
C GLU A 27 -2.89 -9.38 -1.31
N GLU A 28 -1.91 -9.17 -0.44
CA GLU A 28 -2.12 -8.48 0.83
C GLU A 28 -2.52 -7.01 0.61
N LEU A 29 -1.86 -6.30 -0.30
CA LEU A 29 -2.23 -4.92 -0.66
C LEU A 29 -3.67 -4.85 -1.18
N PHE A 30 -4.10 -5.80 -2.01
CA PHE A 30 -5.47 -5.86 -2.51
C PHE A 30 -6.49 -6.01 -1.37
N ARG A 31 -6.20 -6.88 -0.39
CA ARG A 31 -7.04 -7.05 0.81
C ARG A 31 -7.07 -5.80 1.68
N VAL A 32 -5.94 -5.09 1.79
CA VAL A 32 -5.85 -3.82 2.52
C VAL A 32 -6.71 -2.75 1.87
N ALA A 33 -6.58 -2.55 0.55
CA ALA A 33 -7.39 -1.60 -0.19
C ALA A 33 -8.88 -1.85 0.01
N ARG A 34 -9.32 -3.11 -0.15
CA ARG A 34 -10.72 -3.51 0.03
C ARG A 34 -11.21 -3.32 1.47
N THR A 35 -10.34 -3.53 2.46
CA THR A 35 -10.68 -3.33 3.88
C THR A 35 -10.87 -1.85 4.20
N ILE A 36 -10.01 -0.98 3.64
CA ILE A 36 -10.13 0.47 3.78
C ILE A 36 -11.39 0.98 3.06
N GLU A 37 -11.67 0.48 1.85
CA GLU A 37 -12.87 0.85 1.09
C GLU A 37 -14.17 0.39 1.75
N GLY A 38 -14.16 -0.81 2.35
CA GLY A 38 -15.31 -1.38 3.05
C GLY A 38 -15.58 -0.78 4.44
N ASN A 39 -14.69 0.09 4.94
CA ASN A 39 -14.81 0.70 6.26
C ASN A 39 -14.65 2.23 6.18
N ASP A 40 -15.77 2.93 6.13
CA ASP A 40 -15.81 4.40 6.03
C ASP A 40 -15.13 5.12 7.21
N GLU A 41 -15.24 4.58 8.42
CA GLU A 41 -14.60 5.14 9.62
C GLU A 41 -13.07 5.04 9.52
N LEU A 42 -12.56 3.88 9.10
CA LEU A 42 -11.13 3.66 8.86
C LEU A 42 -10.62 4.59 7.76
N ARG A 43 -11.32 4.65 6.63
CA ARG A 43 -10.98 5.52 5.50
C ARG A 43 -10.97 6.99 5.90
N SER A 44 -11.98 7.43 6.66
CA SER A 44 -12.04 8.80 7.18
C SER A 44 -10.84 9.09 8.07
N THR A 45 -10.56 8.23 9.04
CA THR A 45 -9.45 8.39 9.99
C THR A 45 -8.09 8.41 9.30
N LEU A 46 -7.86 7.53 8.31
CA LEU A 46 -6.60 7.47 7.57
C LEU A 46 -6.39 8.66 6.62
N THR A 47 -7.46 9.37 6.25
CA THR A 47 -7.41 10.51 5.32
C THR A 47 -7.65 11.86 6.01
N ASP A 48 -7.90 11.84 7.31
CA ASP A 48 -8.04 13.02 8.15
C ASP A 48 -6.65 13.57 8.52
N GLU A 49 -6.37 14.78 8.05
CA GLU A 49 -5.11 15.49 8.25
C GLU A 49 -4.96 16.04 9.69
N VAL A 50 -6.07 16.13 10.45
CA VAL A 50 -6.07 16.54 11.86
C VAL A 50 -5.54 15.43 12.76
N VAL A 51 -5.69 14.16 12.35
CA VAL A 51 -5.13 13.02 13.07
C VAL A 51 -3.60 13.05 12.97
N PRO A 52 -2.85 12.91 14.07
CA PRO A 52 -1.39 12.82 13.99
C PRO A 52 -0.91 11.66 13.11
N VAL A 53 0.18 11.87 12.36
CA VAL A 53 0.76 10.86 11.47
C VAL A 53 1.04 9.56 12.22
N ASP A 54 1.71 9.64 13.38
CA ASP A 54 2.06 8.48 14.21
C ASP A 54 0.82 7.66 14.59
N ARG A 55 -0.31 8.32 14.83
CA ARG A 55 -1.58 7.66 15.15
C ARG A 55 -2.16 6.93 13.95
N ARG A 56 -2.10 7.52 12.75
CA ARG A 56 -2.54 6.84 11.52
C ARG A 56 -1.64 5.66 11.18
N GLN A 57 -0.33 5.78 11.37
CA GLN A 57 0.62 4.69 11.17
C GLN A 57 0.42 3.57 12.19
N GLY A 58 0.20 3.89 13.46
CA GLY A 58 -0.14 2.91 14.49
C GLY A 58 -1.40 2.09 14.15
N ILE A 59 -2.44 2.73 13.60
CA ILE A 59 -3.64 2.01 13.13
C ILE A 59 -3.29 1.00 12.03
N VAL A 60 -2.41 1.35 11.10
CA VAL A 60 -1.95 0.44 10.05
C VAL A 60 -1.15 -0.72 10.63
N GLU A 61 -0.23 -0.43 11.56
CA GLU A 61 0.58 -1.44 12.23
C GLU A 61 -0.27 -2.40 13.07
N ASP A 62 -1.24 -1.89 13.81
CA ASP A 62 -2.21 -2.74 14.55
C ASP A 62 -3.07 -3.58 13.60
N LEU A 63 -3.42 -3.03 12.43
CA LEU A 63 -4.22 -3.75 11.43
C LEU A 63 -3.39 -4.86 10.76
N LEU A 64 -2.14 -4.60 10.39
CA LEU A 64 -1.36 -5.45 9.49
C LEU A 64 -0.22 -6.22 10.17
N GLY A 65 0.30 -5.74 11.30
CA GLY A 65 1.55 -6.21 11.90
C GLY A 65 1.62 -7.71 12.11
N ASP A 66 0.56 -8.32 12.65
CA ASP A 66 0.52 -9.77 12.90
C ASP A 66 -0.09 -10.57 11.73
N ARG A 67 -0.61 -9.89 10.70
CA ARG A 67 -1.47 -10.50 9.66
C ARG A 67 -0.93 -10.39 8.23
N ALA A 68 0.06 -9.54 8.00
CA ALA A 68 0.63 -9.26 6.70
C ALA A 68 2.15 -9.43 6.70
N HIS A 69 2.75 -9.49 5.52
CA HIS A 69 4.18 -9.43 5.34
C HIS A 69 4.73 -8.08 5.84
N HIS A 70 5.96 -8.11 6.35
CA HIS A 70 6.62 -6.91 6.87
C HIS A 70 6.77 -5.83 5.80
N VAL A 71 7.03 -6.23 4.54
CA VAL A 71 7.05 -5.32 3.37
C VAL A 71 5.71 -4.62 3.24
N THR A 72 4.60 -5.36 3.13
CA THR A 72 3.24 -4.77 3.01
C THR A 72 2.95 -3.76 4.10
N THR A 73 3.24 -4.11 5.36
CA THR A 73 3.02 -3.22 6.51
C THR A 73 3.84 -1.94 6.40
N ALA A 74 5.12 -2.05 6.07
CA ALA A 74 6.01 -0.90 5.87
C ALA A 74 5.54 -0.01 4.72
N LEU A 75 5.09 -0.59 3.61
CA LEU A 75 4.61 0.14 2.44
C LEU A 75 3.33 0.93 2.74
N VAL A 76 2.33 0.29 3.36
CA VAL A 76 1.08 0.94 3.73
C VAL A 76 1.33 2.03 4.78
N SER A 77 2.16 1.75 5.80
CA SER A 77 2.54 2.72 6.83
C SER A 77 3.26 3.93 6.23
N PHE A 78 4.13 3.71 5.24
CA PHE A 78 4.80 4.80 4.52
C PHE A 78 3.83 5.69 3.75
N ILE A 79 2.92 5.12 2.95
CA ILE A 79 1.92 5.87 2.18
C ILE A 79 1.02 6.71 3.10
N VAL A 80 0.62 6.15 4.24
CA VAL A 80 -0.14 6.86 5.28
C VAL A 80 0.70 7.96 5.93
N GLY A 81 1.98 7.69 6.17
CA GLY A 81 2.96 8.64 6.71
C GLY A 81 3.13 9.90 5.87
N VAL A 82 3.20 9.72 4.55
CA VAL A 82 3.30 10.85 3.59
C VAL A 82 1.95 11.51 3.26
N GLY A 83 0.87 11.14 3.96
CA GLY A 83 -0.46 11.72 3.78
C GLY A 83 -1.13 11.34 2.46
N ARG A 84 -0.73 10.22 1.85
CA ARG A 84 -1.23 9.77 0.53
C ARG A 84 -2.22 8.61 0.63
N SER A 85 -2.85 8.41 1.78
CA SER A 85 -3.85 7.34 2.00
C SER A 85 -4.98 7.32 0.96
N ARG A 86 -5.39 8.49 0.43
CA ARG A 86 -6.40 8.58 -0.65
C ARG A 86 -5.93 8.00 -1.99
N GLN A 87 -4.62 7.98 -2.23
CA GLN A 87 -4.01 7.47 -3.46
C GLN A 87 -3.66 5.99 -3.36
N LEU A 88 -3.84 5.38 -2.18
CA LEU A 88 -3.45 4.01 -1.90
C LEU A 88 -4.09 3.00 -2.87
N PRO A 89 -5.40 3.07 -3.21
CA PRO A 89 -5.98 2.18 -4.22
C PRO A 89 -5.30 2.32 -5.59
N ALA A 90 -5.11 3.55 -6.06
CA ALA A 90 -4.48 3.81 -7.36
C ALA A 90 -3.01 3.35 -7.42
N ILE A 91 -2.25 3.47 -6.32
CA ILE A 91 -0.87 2.97 -6.23
C ILE A 91 -0.85 1.44 -6.32
N ILE A 92 -1.80 0.76 -5.69
CA ILE A 92 -1.91 -0.70 -5.73
C ILE A 92 -2.28 -1.18 -7.13
N ASP A 93 -3.25 -0.53 -7.78
CA ASP A 93 -3.62 -0.84 -9.15
C ASP A 93 -2.40 -0.74 -10.09
N LYS A 94 -1.60 0.32 -9.95
CA LYS A 94 -0.35 0.50 -10.71
C LYS A 94 0.73 -0.53 -10.40
N LEU A 95 0.80 -1.03 -9.17
CA LEU A 95 1.72 -2.10 -8.80
C LEU A 95 1.29 -3.42 -9.43
N VAL A 96 -0.01 -3.73 -9.43
CA VAL A 96 -0.57 -4.93 -10.05
C VAL A 96 -0.36 -4.91 -11.58
N GLU A 97 -0.62 -3.77 -12.22
CA GLU A 97 -0.35 -3.57 -13.66
C GLU A 97 1.13 -3.92 -13.97
N ARG A 98 2.07 -3.36 -13.20
CA ARG A 98 3.51 -3.67 -13.34
C ARG A 98 3.86 -5.13 -13.09
N ALA A 99 3.29 -5.75 -12.07
CA ALA A 99 3.52 -7.15 -11.78
C ALA A 99 3.01 -8.07 -12.90
N ALA A 100 1.90 -7.71 -13.53
CA ALA A 100 1.38 -8.44 -14.68
C ALA A 100 2.25 -8.26 -15.94
N GLU A 101 2.78 -7.05 -16.17
CA GLU A 101 3.73 -6.77 -17.25
C GLU A 101 5.00 -7.61 -17.11
N GLU A 102 5.63 -7.62 -15.93
CA GLU A 102 6.86 -8.41 -15.69
C GLU A 102 6.61 -9.91 -15.91
N ARG A 103 5.48 -10.46 -15.41
CA ARG A 103 5.11 -11.87 -15.62
C ARG A 103 4.86 -12.23 -17.09
N SER A 104 4.55 -11.25 -17.94
CA SER A 104 4.30 -11.46 -19.37
C SER A 104 5.58 -11.38 -20.22
N GLU A 105 6.63 -10.75 -19.69
CA GLU A 105 7.94 -10.62 -20.35
C GLU A 105 8.92 -11.73 -19.98
N VAL A 106 8.58 -12.59 -19.00
CA VAL A 106 9.32 -13.81 -18.60
C VAL A 106 8.80 -15.04 -19.35
#